data_AF-A0A419N9G6-F1
#
_entry.id   AF-A0A419N9G6-F1
#
_cell.length_a   1.000
_cell.length_b   1.000
_cell.length_c   1.000
_cell.angle_alpha   90.00
_cell.angle_beta   90.00
_cell.angle_gamma   90.00
#
_symmetry.space_group_name_H-M   'P 1'
#
loop_
_entity.id
_entity.type
_entity.pdbx_description
1 polymer ?
#
loop_
_entity_poly.entity_id
_entity_poly.type
_entity_poly.pdbx_seq_one_letter_code
_entity_poly.pdbx_strand_id
1 'polypeptide(L)'
;MKIKMTITLITLVITVIYLIFFRIPEIVLVQQSDTYTDIVAKNFPLTKYGKIKWWNENKLFLKNKYQIPKPDQHGNYNIVIWDGGSGFKKMPEGSTLFSLGTNDLYCFSVIDSNKNCIEKNIFMEIENWQDGQAMIRIGNDEIIQMPLKE
;
A
#
# COMPACT_ATOMS: atom_id res chain seq x y z
N MET A 1 -10.35 37.10 -21.20
CA MET A 1 -10.89 36.03 -20.32
C MET A 1 -10.45 34.63 -20.74
N LYS A 2 -10.58 34.25 -22.02
CA LYS A 2 -10.17 32.92 -22.52
C LYS A 2 -8.70 32.56 -22.27
N ILE A 3 -7.76 33.46 -22.58
CA ILE A 3 -6.31 33.21 -22.39
C ILE A 3 -5.94 33.00 -20.91
N LYS A 4 -6.46 33.82 -19.99
CA LYS A 4 -6.23 33.65 -18.55
C LYS A 4 -6.76 32.29 -18.06
N MET A 5 -7.95 31.89 -18.52
CA MET A 5 -8.54 30.58 -18.21
C MET A 5 -7.70 29.42 -18.75
N THR A 6 -7.14 29.53 -19.96
CA THR A 6 -6.25 28.52 -20.53
C THR A 6 -4.94 28.38 -19.74
N ILE A 7 -4.34 29.50 -19.31
CA ILE A 7 -3.12 29.48 -18.49
C ILE A 7 -3.38 28.86 -17.11
N THR A 8 -4.50 29.19 -16.47
CA THR A 8 -4.91 28.57 -15.21
C THR A 8 -5.11 27.06 -15.36
N LEU A 9 -5.69 26.61 -16.49
CA LEU A 9 -5.87 25.19 -16.75
C LEU A 9 -4.54 24.46 -16.95
N ILE A 10 -3.63 25.03 -17.73
CA ILE A 10 -2.30 24.45 -17.99
C ILE A 10 -1.50 24.34 -16.69
N THR A 11 -1.48 25.40 -15.88
CA THR A 11 -0.77 25.39 -14.58
C THR A 11 -1.33 24.34 -13.63
N LEU A 12 -2.65 24.17 -13.58
CA LEU A 12 -3.29 23.11 -12.79
C LEU A 12 -2.87 21.71 -13.27
N VAL A 13 -2.89 21.47 -14.58
CA VAL A 13 -2.49 20.18 -15.18
C VAL A 13 -1.03 19.86 -14.86
N ILE A 14 -0.12 20.83 -15.02
CA ILE A 14 1.31 20.66 -14.69
C ILE A 14 1.49 20.32 -13.20
N THR A 15 0.76 21.01 -12.32
CA THR A 15 0.82 20.76 -10.87
C THR A 15 0.35 19.34 -10.54
N VAL A 16 -0.75 18.89 -11.14
CA VAL A 16 -1.26 17.52 -10.96
C VAL A 16 -0.27 16.48 -11.46
N ILE A 17 0.31 16.69 -12.64
CA ILE A 17 1.36 15.80 -13.19
C ILE A 17 2.54 15.74 -12.22
N TYR A 18 3.04 16.88 -11.78
CA TYR A 18 4.15 16.94 -10.83
C TYR A 18 3.83 16.14 -9.54
N LEU A 19 2.65 16.34 -8.95
CA LEU A 19 2.23 15.62 -7.75
C LEU A 19 2.06 14.10 -7.94
N ILE A 20 1.83 13.63 -9.17
CA ILE A 20 1.72 12.19 -9.48
C ILE A 20 3.11 11.57 -9.68
N PHE A 21 4.01 12.26 -10.40
CA PHE A 21 5.32 11.71 -10.77
C PHE A 21 6.39 11.84 -9.69
N PHE A 22 6.34 12.88 -8.85
CA PHE A 22 7.36 13.12 -7.82
C PHE A 22 7.04 12.48 -6.46
N ARG A 23 6.16 11.48 -6.44
CA ARG A 23 5.93 10.64 -5.26
C ARG A 23 7.01 9.57 -5.19
N ILE A 24 7.90 9.70 -4.21
CA ILE A 24 8.88 8.66 -3.88
C ILE A 24 8.27 7.79 -2.78
N PRO A 25 7.90 6.53 -3.08
CA PRO A 25 7.31 5.66 -2.08
C PRO A 25 8.30 5.32 -0.97
N GLU A 26 7.85 5.39 0.27
CA GLU A 26 8.66 5.14 1.45
C GLU A 26 8.01 4.04 2.29
N ILE A 27 8.77 2.99 2.61
CA ILE A 27 8.31 1.93 3.52
C ILE A 27 8.60 2.37 4.96
N VAL A 28 7.54 2.53 5.74
CA VAL A 28 7.58 3.02 7.11
C VAL A 28 7.61 1.88 8.12
N LEU A 29 6.88 0.80 7.83
CA LEU A 29 6.79 -0.37 8.70
C LEU A 29 6.68 -1.64 7.86
N VAL A 30 7.32 -2.70 8.34
CA VAL A 30 7.08 -4.06 7.87
C VAL A 30 6.79 -4.92 9.10
N GLN A 31 5.66 -5.60 9.10
CA GLN A 31 5.28 -6.60 10.11
C GLN A 31 5.03 -7.93 9.39
N GLN A 32 5.59 -9.02 9.90
CA GLN A 32 5.42 -10.35 9.33
C GLN A 32 4.84 -11.28 10.39
N SER A 33 3.80 -12.04 10.04
CA SER A 33 3.18 -13.06 10.88
C SER A 33 2.88 -14.29 10.02
N ASP A 34 3.60 -15.39 10.25
CA ASP A 34 3.51 -16.61 9.44
C ASP A 34 3.63 -16.33 7.93
N THR A 35 2.55 -16.52 7.17
CA THR A 35 2.43 -16.27 5.73
C THR A 35 1.96 -14.86 5.38
N TYR A 36 1.54 -14.07 6.37
CA TYR A 36 1.07 -12.71 6.21
C TYR A 36 2.20 -11.71 6.38
N THR A 37 2.26 -10.73 5.49
CA THR A 37 3.21 -9.62 5.56
C THR A 37 2.46 -8.31 5.36
N ASP A 38 2.49 -7.45 6.36
CA ASP A 38 1.99 -6.09 6.28
C ASP A 38 3.13 -5.12 5.99
N ILE A 39 2.96 -4.30 4.96
CA ILE A 39 3.87 -3.21 4.60
C ILE A 39 3.11 -1.90 4.73
N VAL A 40 3.51 -1.01 5.63
CA VAL A 40 2.96 0.35 5.69
C VAL A 40 3.83 1.26 4.85
N ALA A 41 3.25 1.92 3.85
CA ALA A 41 3.98 2.81 2.95
C ALA A 41 3.39 4.21 2.91
N LYS A 42 4.24 5.22 2.72
CA LYS A 42 3.88 6.61 2.44
C LYS A 42 4.24 6.97 1.01
N ASN A 43 3.57 8.00 0.49
CA ASN A 43 3.80 8.50 -0.87
C ASN A 43 3.74 7.40 -1.94
N PHE A 44 2.90 6.39 -1.74
CA PHE A 44 2.78 5.27 -2.66
C PHE A 44 2.17 5.74 -3.99
N PRO A 45 2.45 5.04 -5.11
CA PRO A 45 1.91 5.43 -6.40
C PRO A 45 0.38 5.43 -6.39
N LEU A 46 -0.21 6.49 -6.93
CA LEU A 46 -1.66 6.68 -6.95
C LEU A 46 -2.35 5.81 -7.98
N THR A 47 -1.69 5.57 -9.12
CA THR A 47 -2.28 4.85 -10.25
C THR A 47 -2.05 3.35 -10.14
N LYS A 48 -3.00 2.54 -10.63
CA LYS A 48 -2.87 1.07 -10.72
C LYS A 48 -1.55 0.65 -11.37
N TYR A 49 -1.22 1.27 -12.51
CA TYR A 49 0.04 1.04 -13.20
C TYR A 49 1.25 1.36 -12.32
N GLY A 50 1.25 2.49 -11.62
CA GLY A 50 2.33 2.88 -10.73
C GLY A 50 2.53 1.89 -9.59
N LYS A 51 1.45 1.38 -8.99
CA LYS A 51 1.51 0.37 -7.91
C LYS A 51 2.15 -0.93 -8.38
N ILE A 52 1.70 -1.45 -9.53
CA ILE A 52 2.25 -2.67 -10.14
C ILE A 52 3.72 -2.48 -10.55
N LYS A 53 4.04 -1.33 -11.15
CA LYS A 53 5.41 -0.97 -11.52
C LYS A 53 6.32 -0.96 -10.29
N TRP A 54 5.91 -0.27 -9.23
CA TRP A 54 6.67 -0.23 -7.97
C TRP A 54 6.87 -1.63 -7.41
N TRP A 55 5.81 -2.46 -7.37
CA TRP A 55 5.91 -3.84 -6.89
C TRP A 55 6.97 -4.61 -7.67
N ASN A 56 6.92 -4.58 -9.00
CA ASN A 56 7.87 -5.28 -9.87
C ASN A 56 9.32 -4.80 -9.70
N GLU A 57 9.53 -3.49 -9.64
CA GLU A 57 10.87 -2.90 -9.49
C GLU A 57 11.48 -3.16 -8.11
N ASN A 58 10.65 -3.33 -7.07
CA ASN A 58 11.12 -3.47 -5.70
C ASN A 58 11.18 -4.92 -5.20
N LYS A 59 10.77 -5.93 -5.99
CA LYS A 59 10.78 -7.35 -5.56
C LYS A 59 12.14 -7.77 -4.99
N LEU A 60 13.23 -7.47 -5.69
CA LEU A 60 14.58 -7.84 -5.26
C LEU A 60 14.99 -7.12 -3.97
N PHE A 61 14.67 -5.82 -3.87
CA PHE A 61 14.93 -5.03 -2.67
C PHE A 61 14.16 -5.57 -1.46
N LEU A 62 12.88 -5.88 -1.63
CA LEU A 62 12.02 -6.44 -0.59
C LEU A 62 12.49 -7.83 -0.15
N LYS A 63 12.91 -8.67 -1.10
CA LYS A 63 13.52 -9.98 -0.82
C LYS A 63 14.80 -9.84 -0.01
N ASN A 64 15.73 -8.99 -0.43
CA ASN A 64 17.04 -8.88 0.20
C ASN A 64 16.98 -8.20 1.58
N LYS A 65 16.16 -7.16 1.72
CA LYS A 65 16.10 -6.36 2.96
C LYS A 65 15.14 -6.93 3.99
N TYR A 66 13.99 -7.45 3.56
CA TYR A 66 12.89 -7.86 4.44
C TYR A 66 12.50 -9.33 4.29
N GLN A 67 13.14 -10.09 3.40
CA GLN A 67 12.80 -11.50 3.15
C GLN A 67 11.35 -11.68 2.66
N ILE A 68 10.88 -10.78 1.80
CA ILE A 68 9.52 -10.79 1.23
C ILE A 68 9.57 -11.27 -0.24
N PRO A 69 8.65 -12.16 -0.69
CA PRO A 69 7.62 -12.84 0.10
C PRO A 69 8.23 -13.86 1.08
N LYS A 70 7.47 -14.17 2.13
CA LYS A 70 7.78 -15.21 3.11
C LYS A 70 6.80 -16.38 2.96
N PRO A 71 6.98 -17.24 1.94
CA PRO A 71 6.08 -18.36 1.72
C PRO A 71 6.17 -19.42 2.83
N ASP A 72 5.07 -20.10 3.11
CA ASP A 72 5.08 -21.33 3.90
C ASP A 72 5.67 -22.52 3.13
N GLN A 73 5.66 -23.69 3.77
CA GLN A 73 6.08 -24.96 3.17
C GLN A 73 5.30 -25.37 1.91
N HIS A 74 4.14 -24.77 1.67
CA HIS A 74 3.30 -25.00 0.50
C HIS A 74 3.42 -23.87 -0.55
N GLY A 75 4.27 -22.87 -0.30
CA GLY A 75 4.45 -21.72 -1.20
C GLY A 75 3.46 -20.58 -0.97
N ASN A 76 2.55 -20.68 0.00
CA ASN A 76 1.53 -19.68 0.23
C ASN A 76 2.11 -18.45 0.94
N TYR A 77 1.74 -17.28 0.47
CA TYR A 77 2.00 -16.00 1.14
C TYR A 77 0.87 -15.03 0.83
N ASN A 78 0.65 -14.06 1.72
CA ASN A 78 -0.22 -12.92 1.51
C ASN A 78 0.51 -11.64 1.99
N ILE A 79 0.59 -10.65 1.12
CA ILE A 79 1.23 -9.38 1.38
C ILE A 79 0.18 -8.29 1.24
N VAL A 80 0.00 -7.48 2.28
CA VAL A 80 -0.88 -6.31 2.26
C VAL A 80 -0.03 -5.05 2.36
N ILE A 81 -0.18 -4.15 1.38
CA ILE A 81 0.45 -2.84 1.41
C ILE A 81 -0.59 -1.81 1.84
N TRP A 82 -0.38 -1.23 3.02
CA TRP A 82 -1.28 -0.27 3.66
C TRP A 82 -0.88 1.18 3.38
N ASP A 83 -1.87 2.06 3.38
CA ASP A 83 -1.67 3.52 3.35
C ASP A 83 -1.28 4.07 4.71
N GLY A 84 0.00 4.42 4.86
CA GLY A 84 0.53 5.10 6.04
C GLY A 84 0.54 6.62 5.95
N GLY A 85 -0.09 7.22 4.93
CA GLY A 85 -0.02 8.65 4.62
C GLY A 85 -0.51 9.56 5.75
N SER A 86 -1.54 9.14 6.49
CA SER A 86 -2.08 9.88 7.64
C SER A 86 -1.30 9.65 8.95
N GLY A 87 -0.29 8.76 8.91
CA GLY A 87 0.53 8.40 10.08
C GLY A 87 -0.20 7.50 11.08
N PHE A 88 0.53 7.09 12.12
CA PHE A 88 -0.02 6.25 13.18
C PHE A 88 -0.82 7.07 14.19
N LYS A 89 -1.97 6.53 14.60
CA LYS A 89 -2.96 7.13 15.48
C LYS A 89 -3.22 6.21 16.68
N LYS A 90 -3.75 6.81 17.75
CA LYS A 90 -4.21 6.08 18.93
C LYS A 90 -5.63 5.58 18.69
N MET A 91 -5.92 4.34 19.10
CA MET A 91 -7.29 3.82 19.11
C MET A 91 -8.19 4.70 19.99
N PRO A 92 -9.39 5.10 19.53
CA PRO A 92 -10.32 5.87 20.36
C PRO A 92 -10.71 5.10 21.63
N GLU A 93 -10.76 5.79 22.77
CA GLU A 93 -11.27 5.24 24.03
C GLU A 93 -12.77 5.60 24.14
N GLY A 94 -13.69 4.64 23.92
CA GLY A 94 -15.15 4.88 24.04
C GLY A 94 -16.03 3.88 23.28
N SER A 95 -17.32 3.78 23.64
CA SER A 95 -18.24 2.80 23.04
C SER A 95 -18.58 3.11 21.57
N THR A 96 -18.61 2.05 20.78
CA THR A 96 -18.91 2.03 19.34
C THR A 96 -20.37 2.36 19.01
N LEU A 97 -21.23 2.62 20.00
CA LEU A 97 -22.68 2.81 19.79
C LEU A 97 -23.08 4.23 19.36
N PHE A 98 -22.29 5.26 19.71
CA PHE A 98 -22.60 6.67 19.38
C PHE A 98 -21.37 7.46 18.89
N SER A 99 -20.27 6.77 18.62
CA SER A 99 -19.05 7.41 18.11
C SER A 99 -19.21 7.75 16.63
N LEU A 100 -19.67 8.98 16.35
CA LEU A 100 -19.61 9.63 15.04
C LEU A 100 -18.14 9.73 14.58
N GLY A 101 -17.62 8.67 13.95
CA GLY A 101 -16.30 8.69 13.29
C GLY A 101 -15.23 7.73 13.84
N THR A 102 -15.58 6.48 14.18
CA THR A 102 -14.54 5.44 14.24
C THR A 102 -14.18 5.05 12.80
N ASN A 103 -13.17 5.71 12.22
CA ASN A 103 -12.54 5.17 11.01
C ASN A 103 -12.09 3.74 11.35
N ASP A 104 -12.40 2.74 10.52
CA ASP A 104 -11.89 1.38 10.71
C ASP A 104 -10.35 1.48 10.83
N LEU A 105 -9.82 1.21 12.02
CA LEU A 105 -8.38 1.27 12.26
C LEU A 105 -7.79 -0.14 12.23
N TYR A 106 -6.58 -0.26 11.67
CA TYR A 106 -5.77 -1.47 11.74
C TYR A 106 -4.53 -1.20 12.61
N CYS A 107 -4.27 -2.04 13.61
CA CYS A 107 -3.20 -1.83 14.58
C CYS A 107 -2.10 -2.87 14.46
N PHE A 108 -0.86 -2.40 14.54
CA PHE A 108 0.34 -3.23 14.42
C PHE A 108 0.88 -3.55 15.81
N SER A 109 1.10 -4.83 16.10
CA SER A 109 1.61 -5.31 17.39
C SER A 109 3.11 -5.06 17.55
N VAL A 110 3.84 -4.88 16.45
CA VAL A 110 5.29 -4.59 16.48
C VAL A 110 5.63 -3.19 17.05
N ILE A 111 4.65 -2.28 17.11
CA ILE A 111 4.83 -0.94 17.66
C ILE A 111 4.42 -0.93 19.14
N ASP A 112 5.40 -0.75 20.03
CA ASP A 112 5.22 -0.66 21.49
C ASP A 112 4.75 0.75 21.93
N SER A 113 3.67 1.24 21.33
CA SER A 113 3.08 2.55 21.64
C SER A 113 1.57 2.49 21.49
N ASN A 114 0.85 3.32 22.26
CA ASN A 114 -0.58 3.48 22.09
C ASN A 114 -0.96 4.13 20.75
N LYS A 115 0.00 4.67 20.00
CA LYS A 115 -0.16 5.15 18.61
C LYS A 115 0.37 4.11 17.63
N ASN A 116 -0.28 2.95 17.56
CA ASN A 116 0.14 1.83 16.72
C ASN A 116 -0.86 1.50 15.60
N CYS A 117 -1.88 2.34 15.38
CA CYS A 117 -2.94 2.06 14.41
C CYS A 117 -2.90 3.01 13.22
N ILE A 118 -3.35 2.55 12.06
CA ILE A 118 -3.56 3.36 10.85
C ILE A 118 -5.02 3.25 10.41
N GLU A 119 -5.46 4.16 9.55
CA GLU A 119 -6.74 3.99 8.86
C GLU A 119 -6.67 2.78 7.91
N LYS A 120 -7.72 1.98 7.90
CA LYS A 120 -7.81 0.76 7.09
C LYS A 120 -8.02 1.12 5.62
N ASN A 121 -6.93 1.50 4.97
CA ASN A 121 -6.87 1.77 3.55
C ASN A 121 -5.73 0.97 2.92
N ILE A 122 -6.06 0.14 1.94
CA ILE A 122 -5.15 -0.81 1.31
C ILE A 122 -4.76 -0.28 -0.07
N PHE A 123 -3.46 -0.15 -0.32
CA PHE A 123 -2.96 0.20 -1.64
C PHE A 123 -3.00 -0.96 -2.61
N MET A 124 -2.52 -2.13 -2.18
CA MET A 124 -2.59 -3.37 -2.95
C MET A 124 -2.38 -4.58 -2.04
N GLU A 125 -2.92 -5.72 -2.47
CA GLU A 125 -2.66 -7.03 -1.89
C GLU A 125 -1.98 -7.92 -2.94
N ILE A 126 -1.04 -8.75 -2.50
CA ILE A 126 -0.35 -9.72 -3.35
C ILE A 126 -0.38 -11.06 -2.64
N GLU A 127 -0.92 -12.08 -3.28
CA GLU A 127 -0.91 -13.44 -2.77
C GLU A 127 -0.35 -14.42 -3.79
N ASN A 128 0.17 -15.54 -3.28
CA ASN A 128 0.48 -16.67 -4.14
C ASN A 128 -0.81 -17.17 -4.82
N TRP A 129 -0.69 -17.51 -6.10
CA TRP A 129 -1.72 -18.16 -6.88
C TRP A 129 -1.18 -19.45 -7.51
N GLN A 130 -2.07 -20.21 -8.14
CA GLN A 130 -1.76 -21.47 -8.81
C GLN A 130 -0.58 -21.34 -9.78
N ASP A 131 0.23 -22.40 -9.86
CA ASP A 131 1.38 -22.53 -10.77
C ASP A 131 2.46 -21.44 -10.59
N GLY A 132 2.65 -20.96 -9.35
CA GLY A 132 3.65 -19.95 -9.03
C GLY A 132 3.30 -18.55 -9.54
N GLN A 133 2.06 -18.35 -10.00
CA GLN A 133 1.54 -17.04 -10.37
C GLN A 133 1.30 -16.21 -9.10
N ALA A 134 1.24 -14.89 -9.26
CA ALA A 134 0.86 -13.98 -8.17
C ALA A 134 -0.48 -13.34 -8.51
N MET A 135 -1.44 -13.40 -7.60
CA MET A 135 -2.65 -12.61 -7.70
C MET A 135 -2.43 -11.26 -7.03
N ILE A 136 -2.74 -10.19 -7.73
CA ILE A 136 -2.65 -8.81 -7.25
C ILE A 136 -4.05 -8.21 -7.22
N ARG A 137 -4.48 -7.74 -6.04
CA ARG A 137 -5.73 -6.99 -5.87
C ARG A 137 -5.44 -5.51 -5.61
N ILE A 138 -6.12 -4.64 -6.35
CA ILE A 138 -6.03 -3.18 -6.20
C ILE A 138 -7.46 -2.62 -6.22
N GLY A 139 -8.02 -2.34 -5.04
CA GLY A 139 -9.44 -2.00 -4.93
C GLY A 139 -10.30 -3.17 -5.39
N ASN A 140 -11.17 -2.94 -6.37
CA ASN A 140 -12.03 -3.99 -6.95
C ASN A 140 -11.39 -4.74 -8.13
N ASP A 141 -10.18 -4.33 -8.53
CA ASP A 141 -9.48 -4.97 -9.63
C ASP A 141 -8.67 -6.16 -9.14
N GLU A 142 -8.76 -7.27 -9.88
CA GLU A 142 -7.93 -8.45 -9.70
C GLU A 142 -7.07 -8.68 -10.95
N ILE A 143 -5.80 -9.02 -10.74
CA ILE A 143 -4.83 -9.24 -11.81
C ILE A 143 -4.04 -10.49 -11.48
N ILE A 144 -4.04 -11.46 -12.40
CA ILE A 144 -3.17 -12.62 -12.31
C ILE A 144 -1.89 -12.29 -13.06
N GLN A 145 -0.79 -12.21 -12.32
CA GLN A 145 0.53 -11.94 -12.85
C GLN A 145 1.32 -13.26 -12.97
N MET A 146 1.81 -13.55 -14.17
CA MET A 146 2.68 -14.69 -14.42
C MET A 146 4.01 -14.55 -13.64
N PRO A 147 4.63 -15.67 -13.25
CA PRO A 147 5.95 -15.65 -12.64
C PRO A 147 6.95 -14.95 -13.58
N LEU A 148 7.85 -14.17 -13.00
CA LEU A 148 8.98 -13.63 -13.76
C LEU A 148 9.81 -14.81 -14.26
N LYS A 149 10.02 -14.90 -15.58
CA LYS A 149 11.04 -15.82 -16.12
C LYS A 149 12.39 -15.27 -15.69
N GLU A 150 13.10 -16.04 -14.86
CA GLU A 150 14.51 -15.81 -14.54
C GLU A 150 15.39 -16.00 -15.78
#